data_AF-A0AAW6JQY1-F1
#
_entry.id   AF-A0AAW6JQY1-F1
#
_cell.length_a   1.000
_cell.length_b   1.000
_cell.length_c   1.000
_cell.angle_alpha   90.00
_cell.angle_beta   90.00
_cell.angle_gamma   90.00
#
_symmetry.space_group_name_H-M   'P 1'
#
loop_
_entity.id
_entity.type
_entity.pdbx_description
1 polymer ?
#
loop_
_entity_poly.entity_id
_entity_poly.type
_entity_poly.pdbx_seq_one_letter_code
_entity_poly.pdbx_strand_id
1 'polypeptide(L)' 'MIHGVDNNQRAVFFGSQGDTRWNQHRLQNTIKGFVHHELDIRDRQSVLNLIESIEPDAIVHTAAQPSHD' A
#
# COMPACT_ATOMS: atom_id res chain seq x y z
N MET A 1 -2.07 -11.05 -11.34
CA MET A 1 -2.90 -10.09 -10.55
C MET A 1 -1.96 -9.07 -9.94
N ILE A 2 -2.41 -7.84 -9.67
CA ILE A 2 -1.55 -6.83 -9.04
C ILE A 2 -2.09 -6.54 -7.65
N HIS A 3 -1.23 -6.65 -6.63
CA HIS A 3 -1.59 -6.41 -5.24
C HIS A 3 -0.85 -5.18 -4.73
N GLY A 4 -1.60 -4.16 -4.32
CA GLY A 4 -1.05 -2.95 -3.73
C GLY A 4 -1.20 -2.98 -2.22
N VAL A 5 -0.12 -2.65 -1.50
CA VAL A 5 -0.08 -2.59 -0.04
C VAL A 5 0.22 -1.16 0.39
N ASP A 6 -0.73 -0.54 1.09
CA ASP A 6 -0.60 0.78 1.71
C ASP A 6 -1.66 0.88 2.81
N ASN A 7 -1.43 1.71 3.82
CA ASN A 7 -2.41 1.95 4.89
C ASN A 7 -2.74 3.44 5.07
N ASN A 8 -2.43 4.26 4.06
CA ASN A 8 -2.57 5.72 4.11
C ASN A 8 -1.90 6.35 5.34
N GLN A 9 -0.75 5.81 5.80
CA GLN A 9 -0.03 6.34 6.96
C GLN A 9 0.30 7.84 6.81
N ARG A 10 0.43 8.32 5.58
CA ARG A 10 0.66 9.75 5.30
C ARG A 10 -0.49 10.63 5.81
N ALA A 11 -1.75 10.20 5.74
CA ALA A 11 -2.86 10.94 6.34
C ALA A 11 -2.76 11.03 7.87
N VAL A 12 -2.25 9.98 8.52
CA VAL A 12 -2.03 9.97 9.97
C VAL A 12 -1.02 11.04 10.39
N PHE A 13 0.05 11.22 9.60
CA PHE A 13 1.11 12.20 9.90
C PHE A 13 0.80 13.63 9.45
N PHE A 14 0.09 13.80 8.32
CA PHE A 14 -0.07 15.10 7.66
C PHE A 14 -1.54 15.55 7.52
N GLY A 15 -2.48 14.84 8.16
CA GLY A 15 -3.91 15.13 8.09
C GLY A 15 -4.49 14.89 6.69
N SER A 16 -5.60 15.56 6.38
CA SER A 16 -6.32 15.41 5.09
C SER A 16 -5.47 15.75 3.86
N GLN A 17 -4.50 16.66 4.00
CA GLN A 17 -3.55 17.00 2.93
C GLN A 17 -2.53 15.88 2.66
N GLY A 18 -2.37 14.97 3.61
CA GLY A 18 -1.57 13.76 3.48
C GLY A 18 -2.31 12.58 2.83
N ASP A 19 -3.63 12.69 2.63
CA ASP A 19 -4.46 11.57 2.22
C ASP A 19 -4.17 11.11 0.79
N THR A 20 -3.79 9.85 0.64
CA THR A 20 -3.46 9.20 -0.63
C THR A 20 -4.58 8.32 -1.19
N ARG A 21 -5.77 8.26 -0.56
CA ARG A 21 -6.91 7.41 -1.00
C ARG A 21 -7.36 7.71 -2.41
N TRP A 22 -7.23 8.96 -2.86
CA TRP A 22 -7.52 9.32 -4.25
C TRP A 22 -6.69 8.48 -5.24
N ASN A 23 -5.41 8.21 -4.92
CA ASN A 23 -4.52 7.44 -5.78
C ASN A 23 -4.85 5.95 -5.70
N GLN A 24 -5.18 5.44 -4.50
CA GLN A 24 -5.70 4.08 -4.34
C GLN A 24 -6.94 3.85 -5.22
N HIS A 25 -7.95 4.73 -5.14
CA HIS A 25 -9.16 4.64 -5.95
C HIS A 25 -8.85 4.73 -7.44
N ARG A 26 -7.92 5.60 -7.85
CA ARG A 26 -7.45 5.68 -9.23
C ARG A 26 -6.86 4.34 -9.68
N LEU A 27 -6.00 3.70 -8.89
CA LEU A 27 -5.40 2.40 -9.25
C LEU A 27 -6.47 1.30 -9.36
N GLN A 28 -7.39 1.21 -8.38
CA GLN A 28 -8.49 0.26 -8.40
C GLN A 28 -9.40 0.41 -9.63
N ASN A 29 -9.62 1.65 -10.09
CA ASN A 29 -10.48 1.93 -11.24
C ASN A 29 -9.77 1.78 -12.59
N THR A 30 -8.45 1.94 -12.64
CA THR A 30 -7.70 2.00 -13.91
C THR A 30 -6.94 0.72 -14.23
N ILE A 31 -6.58 -0.08 -13.22
CA ILE A 31 -5.81 -1.30 -13.39
C ILE A 31 -6.72 -2.50 -13.16
N LYS A 32 -7.05 -3.22 -14.24
CA LYS A 32 -7.87 -4.43 -14.17
C LYS A 32 -7.17 -5.48 -13.27
N GLY A 33 -7.90 -5.98 -12.27
CA GLY A 33 -7.38 -6.99 -11.35
C GLY A 33 -6.40 -6.44 -10.30
N PHE A 34 -6.40 -5.12 -10.06
CA PHE A 34 -5.73 -4.53 -8.92
C PHE A 34 -6.52 -4.79 -7.63
N VAL A 35 -5.85 -5.34 -6.62
CA VAL A 35 -6.40 -5.57 -5.28
C VAL A 35 -5.59 -4.75 -4.28
N HIS A 36 -6.27 -3.87 -3.55
CA HIS A 36 -5.63 -3.11 -2.48
C HIS A 36 -5.78 -3.85 -1.15
N HIS A 37 -4.68 -3.92 -0.41
CA HIS A 37 -4.62 -4.43 0.95
C HIS A 37 -4.31 -3.28 1.89
N GLU A 38 -5.25 -3.00 2.78
CA GLU A 38 -5.08 -2.07 3.89
C GLU A 38 -4.14 -2.70 4.93
N LEU A 39 -2.83 -2.46 4.78
CA LEU A 39 -1.84 -3.12 5.62
C LEU A 39 -0.64 -2.21 5.88
N ASP A 40 -0.26 -2.11 7.16
CA ASP A 40 0.95 -1.44 7.59
C ASP A 40 2.16 -2.33 7.33
N ILE A 41 3.08 -1.89 6.48
CA ILE A 41 4.30 -2.65 6.16
C ILE A 41 5.24 -2.84 7.36
N ARG A 42 5.02 -2.11 8.46
CA ARG A 42 5.74 -2.29 9.73
C ARG A 42 5.25 -3.50 10.52
N ASP A 43 4.05 -4.00 10.24
CA ASP A 43 3.58 -5.28 10.78
C ASP A 43 4.19 -6.43 9.97
N ARG A 44 5.36 -6.87 10.43
CA ARG A 44 6.13 -7.94 9.80
C ARG A 44 5.32 -9.22 9.63
N GLN A 45 4.54 -9.63 10.62
CA GLN A 45 3.85 -10.92 10.57
C GLN A 45 2.72 -10.89 9.54
N SER A 46 1.93 -9.81 9.53
CA SER A 46 0.85 -9.66 8.57
C SER A 46 1.37 -9.54 7.13
N VAL A 47 2.51 -8.87 6.92
CA VAL A 47 3.17 -8.83 5.59
C VAL A 47 3.62 -10.21 5.14
N LEU A 48 4.24 -11.01 6.03
CA LEU A 48 4.66 -12.37 5.69
C LEU A 48 3.48 -13.27 5.32
N ASN A 49 2.39 -13.21 6.11
CA ASN A 49 1.16 -13.96 5.82
C ASN A 49 0.55 -13.55 4.47
N LEU A 50 0.63 -12.26 4.12
CA LEU A 50 0.12 -11.75 2.85
C LEU A 50 0.95 -12.24 1.67
N ILE A 51 2.28 -12.23 1.79
CA ILE A 51 3.18 -12.74 0.75
C ILE A 51 2.98 -14.24 0.54
N GLU A 52 2.84 -15.01 1.63
CA GLU A 52 2.58 -16.46 1.56
C GLU A 52 1.22 -16.78 0.90
N SER A 53 0.20 -15.95 1.11
CA SER A 53 -1.12 -16.18 0.50
C SER A 53 -1.23 -15.73 -0.96
N ILE A 54 -0.44 -14.74 -1.38
CA ILE A 54 -0.46 -14.21 -2.76
C ILE A 54 0.55 -14.93 -3.66
N GLU A 55 1.67 -15.38 -3.10
CA GLU A 55 2.81 -15.98 -3.82
C GLU A 55 3.23 -15.15 -5.05
N PRO A 56 3.62 -13.87 -4.87
CA PRO A 56 3.90 -12.98 -6.01
C PRO A 56 5.18 -13.37 -6.75
N ASP A 57 5.13 -13.33 -8.08
CA ASP A 57 6.32 -13.53 -8.95
C ASP A 57 7.39 -12.45 -8.76
N ALA A 58 6.99 -11.24 -8.35
CA ALA A 58 7.87 -10.10 -8.14
C ALA A 58 7.32 -9.12 -7.10
N ILE A 59 8.23 -8.42 -6.42
CA ILE A 59 7.90 -7.38 -5.44
C ILE A 59 8.58 -6.07 -5.85
N VAL A 60 7.82 -4.99 -5.92
CA VAL A 60 8.33 -3.62 -6.12
C VAL A 60 8.08 -2.83 -4.84
N HIS A 61 9.14 -2.55 -4.08
CA HIS A 61 9.03 -1.84 -2.80
C HIS A 61 9.21 -0.33 -3.00
N THR A 62 8.10 0.42 -2.95
CA THR A 62 8.09 1.89 -3.12
C THR A 62 7.66 2.63 -1.84
N ALA A 63 7.42 1.91 -0.76
CA ALA A 63 7.08 2.52 0.52
C ALA A 63 8.33 3.17 1.12
N ALA A 64 8.17 4.37 1.66
CA ALA A 64 9.24 5.11 2.31
C ALA A 64 8.64 6.04 3.37
N GLN A 65 9.44 6.36 4.39
CA GLN A 65 9.10 7.44 5.31
C GLN A 65 9.48 8.76 4.62
N PRO A 66 8.56 9.75 4.52
CA PRO A 66 8.86 11.03 3.89
C PRO A 66 9.85 11.81 4.76
N SER A 67 10.98 12.23 4.19
CA SER A 67 11.93 13.08 4.91
C SER A 67 11.24 14.37 5.38
N HIS A 68 11.53 14.79 6.60
CA HIS A 68 11.18 16.11 7.11
C HIS A 68 12.36 17.05 6.89
N ASP A 69 12.20 17.99 5.97
CA ASP A 69 12.60 19.38 6.19
C ASP A 69 11.32 20.20 6.38
#